data_AF-A0A554KDS2-F1
#
_entry.id   AF-A0A554KDS2-F1
#
_cell.length_a   1.000
_cell.length_b   1.000
_cell.length_c   1.000
_cell.angle_alpha   90.00
_cell.angle_beta   90.00
_cell.angle_gamma   90.00
#
_symmetry.space_group_name_H-M   'P 1'
#
loop_
_entity.id
_entity.type
_entity.pdbx_description
1 polymer ?
#
loop_
_entity_poly.entity_id
_entity_poly.type
_entity_poly.pdbx_seq_one_letter_code
_entity_poly.pdbx_strand_id
1 'polypeptide(L)'
;MRAKAIVIAAMILLLISLVVINGKRRAAEQELNRLSVQLQQLQGNPQQNQEQANKILAKVKKHIVLDDKVQPTVAAIIDVKKLREQNPFYNKAENGDFLIVTQTRAVLYDPDKDMILDVAPVQLQQPAAPAQK
;
A
#
# COMPACT_ATOMS: atom_id res chain seq x y z
N MET A 1 -58.73 21.28 16.40
CA MET A 1 -58.26 19.92 16.79
C MET A 1 -57.48 19.18 15.71
N ARG A 2 -57.85 19.28 14.42
CA ARG A 2 -57.17 18.57 13.30
C ARG A 2 -55.69 18.96 13.07
N ALA A 3 -55.35 20.24 13.18
CA ALA A 3 -53.97 20.71 12.97
C ALA A 3 -52.96 20.15 13.99
N LYS A 4 -53.36 19.98 15.27
CA LYS A 4 -52.49 19.40 16.32
C LYS A 4 -52.18 17.92 16.03
N ALA A 5 -53.15 17.17 15.51
CA ALA A 5 -52.95 15.77 15.14
C ALA A 5 -51.99 15.59 13.96
N ILE A 6 -52.03 16.49 12.97
CA ILE A 6 -51.12 16.48 11.81
C ILE A 6 -49.68 16.79 12.25
N VAL A 7 -49.48 17.75 13.15
CA VAL A 7 -48.15 18.09 13.68
C VAL A 7 -47.56 16.92 14.48
N ILE A 8 -48.37 16.25 15.31
CA ILE A 8 -47.92 15.07 16.08
C ILE A 8 -47.54 13.91 15.14
N ALA A 9 -48.35 13.63 14.13
CA ALA A 9 -48.03 12.59 13.13
C ALA A 9 -46.74 12.90 12.35
N ALA A 10 -46.53 14.16 11.96
CA ALA A 10 -45.31 14.59 11.29
C ALA A 10 -44.06 14.46 12.19
N MET A 11 -44.17 14.78 13.48
CA MET A 11 -43.07 14.60 14.43
C MET A 11 -42.74 13.12 14.66
N ILE A 12 -43.74 12.24 14.71
CA ILE A 12 -43.52 10.79 14.85
C ILE A 12 -42.81 10.24 13.60
N LEU A 13 -43.21 10.65 12.40
CA LEU A 13 -42.53 10.27 11.16
C LEU A 13 -41.09 10.78 11.09
N LEU A 14 -40.84 12.01 11.59
CA LEU A 14 -39.49 12.57 11.69
C LEU A 14 -38.62 11.76 12.66
N LEU A 15 -39.16 11.39 13.84
CA LEU A 15 -38.44 10.58 14.82
C LEU A 15 -38.12 9.18 14.30
N ILE A 16 -39.06 8.53 13.60
CA ILE A 16 -38.83 7.22 12.96
C ILE A 16 -37.74 7.33 11.90
N SER A 17 -37.76 8.39 11.08
CA SER A 17 -36.72 8.65 10.07
C SER A 17 -35.33 8.79 10.70
N LEU A 18 -35.20 9.52 11.81
CA LEU A 18 -33.94 9.68 12.53
C LEU A 18 -33.39 8.36 13.08
N VAL A 19 -34.26 7.48 13.59
CA VAL A 19 -33.87 6.16 14.09
C VAL A 19 -33.33 5.28 12.96
N VAL A 20 -33.95 5.30 11.78
CA VAL A 20 -33.50 4.53 10.61
C VAL A 20 -32.14 5.02 10.09
N ILE A 21 -31.93 6.34 10.04
CA ILE A 21 -30.64 6.93 9.61
C ILE A 21 -29.51 6.53 10.56
N ASN A 22 -29.76 6.58 11.88
CA ASN A 22 -28.77 6.21 12.89
C ASN A 22 -28.47 4.71 12.89
N GLY A 23 -29.47 3.86 12.61
CA GLY A 23 -29.27 2.41 12.45
C GLY A 23 -28.40 2.05 11.24
N LYS A 24 -28.64 2.68 10.08
CA LYS A 24 -27.84 2.48 8.87
C LYS A 24 -26.38 2.91 9.04
N ARG A 25 -26.13 3.99 9.80
CA ARG A 25 -24.76 4.45 10.13
C ARG A 25 -23.96 3.41 10.91
N ARG A 26 -24.59 2.75 11.90
CA ARG A 26 -23.94 1.70 12.71
C ARG A 26 -23.57 0.47 11.89
N ALA A 27 -24.41 0.08 10.93
CA ALA A 27 -24.12 -1.06 10.06
C ALA A 27 -22.94 -0.78 9.11
N ALA A 28 -22.86 0.43 8.55
CA ALA A 28 -21.75 0.85 7.68
C ALA A 28 -20.40 0.92 8.43
N GLU A 29 -20.40 1.40 9.68
CA GLU A 29 -19.19 1.45 10.52
C GLU A 29 -18.65 0.05 10.85
N GLN A 30 -19.53 -0.94 11.04
CA GLN A 30 -19.10 -2.32 11.32
C GLN A 30 -18.43 -2.99 10.12
N GLU A 31 -18.94 -2.74 8.91
CA GLU A 31 -18.36 -3.26 7.68
C GLU A 31 -16.98 -2.64 7.42
N LEU A 32 -16.83 -1.33 7.64
CA LEU A 32 -15.54 -0.62 7.55
C LEU A 32 -14.51 -1.16 8.55
N ASN A 33 -14.91 -1.46 9.78
CA ASN A 33 -14.01 -2.02 10.79
C ASN A 33 -13.55 -3.44 10.44
N ARG A 34 -14.42 -4.27 9.83
CA ARG A 34 -14.02 -5.61 9.38
C ARG A 34 -13.07 -5.56 8.19
N LEU A 35 -13.36 -4.69 7.21
CA LEU A 35 -12.47 -4.49 6.06
C LEU A 35 -11.09 -3.99 6.49
N SER A 36 -11.02 -3.02 7.42
CA SER A 36 -9.74 -2.49 7.90
C SER A 36 -8.91 -3.53 8.67
N VAL A 37 -9.53 -4.35 9.53
CA VAL A 37 -8.85 -5.46 10.21
C VAL A 37 -8.36 -6.51 9.21
N GLN A 38 -9.17 -6.85 8.22
CA GLN A 38 -8.79 -7.80 7.16
C GLN A 38 -7.63 -7.26 6.31
N LEU A 39 -7.65 -5.97 5.95
CA LEU A 39 -6.54 -5.31 5.26
C LEU A 39 -5.26 -5.29 6.10
N GLN A 40 -5.35 -5.05 7.41
CA GLN A 40 -4.19 -5.15 8.31
C GLN A 40 -3.62 -6.57 8.39
N GLN A 41 -4.48 -7.59 8.34
CA GLN A 41 -4.05 -8.99 8.31
C GLN A 41 -3.40 -9.37 6.97
N LEU A 42 -3.92 -8.84 5.85
CA LEU A 42 -3.38 -9.06 4.50
C LEU A 42 -2.06 -8.30 4.26
N GLN A 43 -1.89 -7.13 4.89
CA GLN A 43 -0.68 -6.29 4.74
C GLN A 43 0.51 -6.77 5.60
N GLY A 44 0.32 -7.82 6.42
CA GLY A 44 1.37 -8.38 7.28
C GLY A 44 1.72 -7.46 8.46
N ASN A 45 2.31 -8.02 9.52
CA ASN A 45 2.82 -7.21 10.63
C ASN A 45 3.94 -6.28 10.10
N PRO A 46 3.82 -4.94 10.24
CA PRO A 46 4.84 -4.01 9.78
C PRO A 46 6.26 -4.34 10.27
N GLN A 47 6.39 -4.90 11.48
CA GLN A 47 7.67 -5.34 12.03
C GLN A 47 8.27 -6.50 11.22
N GLN A 48 7.45 -7.49 10.85
CA GLN A 48 7.90 -8.63 10.04
C GLN A 48 8.33 -8.20 8.64
N ASN A 49 7.59 -7.27 8.02
CA ASN A 49 7.95 -6.71 6.71
C ASN A 49 9.28 -5.96 6.77
N GLN A 50 9.50 -5.18 7.84
CA GLN A 50 10.75 -4.44 8.04
C GLN A 50 11.94 -5.37 8.32
N GLU A 51 11.74 -6.42 9.11
CA GLU A 51 12.75 -7.46 9.33
C GLU A 51 13.13 -8.19 8.03
N GLN A 52 12.14 -8.53 7.20
CA GLN A 52 12.40 -9.15 5.90
C GLN A 52 13.17 -8.21 4.97
N ALA A 53 12.76 -6.94 4.88
CA ALA A 53 13.47 -5.93 4.11
C ALA A 53 14.94 -5.79 4.56
N ASN A 54 15.18 -5.77 5.87
CA ASN A 54 16.53 -5.71 6.44
C ASN A 54 17.37 -6.95 6.10
N LYS A 55 16.76 -8.15 6.13
CA LYS A 55 17.44 -9.40 5.73
C LYS A 55 17.85 -9.37 4.27
N ILE A 56 16.95 -8.94 3.37
CA ILE A 56 17.25 -8.81 1.94
C ILE A 56 18.36 -7.78 1.73
N LEU A 57 18.25 -6.60 2.35
CA LEU A 57 19.26 -5.55 2.24
C LEU A 57 20.64 -6.02 2.72
N ALA A 58 20.70 -6.78 3.82
CA ALA A 58 21.95 -7.35 4.32
C ALA A 58 22.58 -8.34 3.34
N LYS A 59 21.78 -9.14 2.61
CA LYS A 59 22.30 -10.01 1.54
C LYS A 59 22.84 -9.18 0.37
N VAL A 60 22.08 -8.20 -0.11
CA VAL A 60 22.50 -7.34 -1.24
C VAL A 60 23.80 -6.60 -0.94
N LYS A 61 23.98 -6.09 0.29
CA LYS A 61 25.21 -5.41 0.73
C LYS A 61 26.48 -6.27 0.66
N LYS A 62 26.35 -7.60 0.53
CA LYS A 62 27.50 -8.51 0.30
C LYS A 62 28.01 -8.48 -1.14
N HIS A 63 27.15 -8.10 -2.08
CA HIS A 63 27.41 -8.17 -3.52
C HIS A 63 27.73 -6.80 -4.12
N ILE A 64 27.21 -5.72 -3.54
CA ILE A 64 27.43 -4.35 -4.02
C ILE A 64 27.43 -3.35 -2.87
N VAL A 65 28.28 -2.32 -2.98
CA VAL A 65 28.24 -1.16 -2.08
C VAL A 65 27.03 -0.31 -2.42
N LEU A 66 26.11 -0.19 -1.45
CA LEU A 66 24.95 0.69 -1.51
C LEU A 66 25.22 1.95 -0.67
N ASP A 67 24.81 3.11 -1.17
CA ASP A 67 24.79 4.33 -0.36
C ASP A 67 23.66 4.20 0.68
N ASP A 68 24.03 4.21 1.96
CA ASP A 68 23.14 3.99 3.08
C ASP A 68 22.83 5.27 3.86
N LYS A 69 23.22 6.45 3.34
CA LYS A 69 22.83 7.75 3.92
C LYS A 69 21.32 7.90 4.02
N VAL A 70 20.57 7.25 3.12
CA VAL A 70 19.11 7.14 3.17
C VAL A 70 18.71 5.68 3.05
N GLN A 71 17.76 5.29 3.89
CA GLN A 71 17.26 3.92 3.95
C GLN A 71 16.65 3.52 2.59
N PRO A 72 17.17 2.47 1.93
CA PRO A 72 16.64 2.02 0.65
C PRO A 72 15.22 1.47 0.77
N THR A 73 14.43 1.66 -0.27
CA THR A 73 13.13 0.99 -0.42
C THR A 73 13.37 -0.43 -0.91
N VAL A 74 12.73 -1.42 -0.28
CA VAL A 74 12.80 -2.82 -0.69
C VAL A 74 11.38 -3.28 -1.03
N ALA A 75 11.17 -3.78 -2.25
CA ALA A 75 9.87 -4.23 -2.73
C ALA A 75 9.97 -5.61 -3.38
N ALA A 76 9.05 -6.52 -3.05
CA ALA A 76 8.95 -7.81 -3.71
C ALA A 76 8.24 -7.67 -5.07
N ILE A 77 8.69 -8.42 -6.07
CA ILE A 77 8.08 -8.50 -7.40
C ILE A 77 6.99 -9.57 -7.36
N ILE A 78 5.74 -9.14 -7.55
CA ILE A 78 4.57 -10.01 -7.51
C ILE A 78 4.07 -10.37 -8.92
N ASP A 79 4.15 -9.43 -9.86
CA ASP A 79 3.75 -9.62 -11.25
C ASP A 79 4.81 -9.09 -12.21
N VAL A 80 5.80 -9.94 -12.49
CA VAL A 80 6.91 -9.62 -13.37
C VAL A 80 6.47 -9.43 -14.83
N LYS A 81 5.38 -10.07 -15.26
CA LYS A 81 4.90 -9.95 -16.64
C LYS A 81 4.51 -8.51 -16.94
N LYS A 82 3.70 -7.91 -16.05
CA LYS A 82 3.31 -6.50 -16.14
C LYS A 82 4.51 -5.55 -16.06
N LEU A 83 5.48 -5.84 -15.20
CA LEU A 83 6.67 -4.99 -15.06
C LEU A 83 7.56 -5.01 -16.31
N ARG A 84 7.71 -6.17 -16.97
CA ARG A 84 8.47 -6.31 -18.23
C ARG A 84 7.86 -5.50 -19.37
N GLU A 85 6.54 -5.40 -19.42
CA GLU A 85 5.85 -4.53 -20.40
C GLU A 85 6.18 -3.05 -20.19
N GLN A 86 6.45 -2.64 -18.95
CA GLN A 86 6.77 -1.26 -18.60
C GLN A 86 8.25 -0.92 -18.83
N ASN A 87 9.16 -1.86 -18.53
CA ASN A 87 10.59 -1.59 -18.62
C ASN A 87 11.41 -2.89 -18.84
N PRO A 88 12.31 -2.93 -19.84
CA PRO A 88 13.24 -4.05 -20.07
C PRO A 88 14.13 -4.41 -18.87
N PHE A 89 14.31 -3.50 -17.90
CA PHE A 89 15.03 -3.76 -16.65
C PHE A 89 14.53 -5.02 -15.90
N TYR A 90 13.25 -5.37 -16.05
CA TYR A 90 12.65 -6.54 -15.41
C TYR A 90 12.74 -7.84 -16.23
N ASN A 91 13.42 -7.84 -17.39
CA ASN A 91 13.49 -9.02 -18.26
C ASN A 91 14.11 -10.25 -17.60
N LYS A 92 15.06 -10.03 -16.69
CA LYS A 92 15.74 -11.11 -15.93
C LYS A 92 15.03 -11.47 -14.63
N ALA A 93 14.08 -10.66 -14.18
CA ALA A 93 13.39 -10.86 -12.90
C ALA A 93 12.41 -12.05 -12.96
N GLU A 94 12.06 -12.60 -11.82
CA GLU A 94 10.98 -13.56 -11.61
C GLU A 94 10.07 -13.08 -10.45
N ASN A 95 8.88 -13.69 -10.33
CA ASN A 95 8.03 -13.42 -9.18
C ASN A 95 8.69 -13.98 -7.92
N GLY A 96 8.80 -13.16 -6.87
CA GLY A 96 9.56 -13.49 -5.66
C GLY A 96 10.92 -12.80 -5.57
N ASP A 97 11.42 -12.24 -6.68
CA ASP A 97 12.60 -11.37 -6.66
C ASP A 97 12.31 -10.05 -5.94
N PHE A 98 13.38 -9.34 -5.59
CA PHE A 98 13.31 -8.07 -4.89
C PHE A 98 13.91 -6.93 -5.73
N LEU A 99 13.20 -5.81 -5.72
CA LEU A 99 13.66 -4.52 -6.20
C LEU A 99 14.13 -3.68 -5.01
N ILE A 100 15.38 -3.25 -5.03
CA ILE A 100 15.97 -2.35 -4.04
C ILE A 100 16.21 -1.00 -4.71
N VAL A 101 15.56 0.05 -4.22
CA VAL A 101 15.68 1.40 -4.76
C VAL A 101 16.42 2.28 -3.77
N THR A 102 17.55 2.82 -4.20
CA THR A 102 18.32 3.86 -3.51
C THR A 102 18.10 5.21 -4.20
N GLN A 103 18.72 6.29 -3.70
CA GLN A 103 18.63 7.60 -4.33
C GLN A 103 19.15 7.64 -5.78
N THR A 104 20.12 6.79 -6.10
CA THR A 104 20.85 6.85 -7.36
C THR A 104 20.62 5.64 -8.26
N ARG A 105 20.22 4.51 -7.67
CA ARG A 105 20.20 3.20 -8.37
C ARG A 105 19.07 2.31 -7.89
N ALA A 106 18.54 1.53 -8.83
CA ALA A 106 17.65 0.41 -8.63
C ALA A 106 18.45 -0.88 -8.84
N VAL A 107 18.30 -1.83 -7.93
CA VAL A 107 18.99 -3.13 -7.94
C VAL A 107 17.93 -4.22 -7.95
N LEU A 108 17.99 -5.08 -8.95
CA LEU A 108 17.16 -6.27 -9.04
C LEU A 108 17.94 -7.45 -8.46
N TYR A 109 17.34 -8.15 -7.51
CA TYR A 109 18.00 -9.17 -6.70
C TYR A 109 17.13 -10.42 -6.54
N ASP A 110 17.74 -11.58 -6.79
CA ASP A 110 17.16 -12.90 -6.57
C ASP A 110 17.60 -13.42 -5.19
N PRO A 111 16.67 -13.60 -4.23
CA PRO A 111 16.97 -14.03 -2.87
C PRO A 111 17.29 -15.51 -2.71
N ASP A 112 16.88 -16.33 -3.68
CA ASP A 112 17.02 -17.80 -3.68
C ASP A 112 18.39 -18.19 -4.26
N LYS A 113 18.81 -17.50 -5.32
CA LYS A 113 20.15 -17.63 -5.93
C LYS A 113 21.20 -16.77 -5.23
N ASP A 114 20.79 -15.89 -4.32
CA ASP A 114 21.63 -14.87 -3.67
C ASP A 114 22.44 -14.06 -4.69
N MET A 115 21.77 -13.50 -5.70
CA MET A 115 22.41 -12.91 -6.88
C MET A 115 21.77 -11.60 -7.31
N ILE A 116 22.61 -10.62 -7.68
CA ILE A 116 22.15 -9.41 -8.36
C ILE A 116 21.92 -9.73 -9.84
N LEU A 117 20.69 -9.54 -10.30
CA LEU A 117 20.27 -9.81 -11.68
C LEU A 117 20.57 -8.62 -12.60
N ASP A 118 20.31 -7.40 -12.11
CA ASP A 118 20.54 -6.17 -12.85
C ASP A 118 20.63 -4.93 -11.96
N VAL A 119 21.24 -3.85 -12.47
CA VAL A 119 21.37 -2.57 -11.78
C VAL A 119 21.17 -1.44 -12.77
N ALA A 120 20.26 -0.51 -12.47
CA ALA A 120 19.97 0.65 -13.30
C ALA A 120 20.05 1.96 -12.50
N PRO A 121 20.47 3.08 -13.10
CA PRO A 121 20.36 4.39 -12.47
C PRO A 121 18.88 4.79 -12.30
N VAL A 122 18.57 5.48 -11.21
CA VAL A 122 17.22 6.01 -10.94
C VAL A 122 17.24 7.51 -11.16
N GLN A 123 16.30 8.00 -11.95
CA GLN A 123 15.95 9.40 -12.03
C GLN A 123 14.68 9.60 -11.21
N LEU A 124 14.83 9.97 -9.95
CA LEU A 124 13.69 10.35 -9.12
C LEU A 124 13.13 11.66 -9.65
N GLN A 125 12.11 11.59 -10.51
CA GLN A 125 11.30 12.77 -10.81
C GLN A 125 10.60 13.15 -9.51
N GLN A 126 11.02 14.27 -8.90
CA GLN A 126 10.29 14.83 -7.78
C GLN A 126 8.83 15.01 -8.21
N PRO A 127 7.85 14.48 -7.45
CA PRO A 127 6.45 14.74 -7.74
C PRO A 127 6.27 16.25 -7.78
N ALA A 128 5.83 16.79 -8.92
CA ALA A 128 5.50 18.20 -9.02
C ALA A 128 4.46 18.49 -7.93
N ALA A 129 4.81 19.35 -6.97
CA ALA A 129 3.87 19.81 -5.97
C ALA A 129 2.63 20.32 -6.70
N PRO A 130 1.41 19.87 -6.34
CA PRO A 130 0.20 20.34 -7.01
C PRO A 130 0.19 21.86 -6.90
N ALA A 131 0.25 22.54 -8.06
CA ALA A 131 0.15 23.98 -8.14
C ALA A 131 -1.15 24.38 -7.45
N GLN A 132 -1.03 25.02 -6.28
CA GLN A 132 -2.16 25.62 -5.59
C GLN A 132 -2.68 26.72 -6.51
N LYS A 133 -3.82 26.45 -7.15
CA LYS A 133 -4.58 27.43 -7.91
C LYS A 133 -5.52 28.17 -6.96
#